data_AF-A0A522VX34-F1
#
_entry.id   AF-A0A522VX34-F1
#
_cell.length_a   1.000
_cell.length_b   1.000
_cell.length_c   1.000
_cell.angle_alpha   90.00
_cell.angle_beta   90.00
_cell.angle_gamma   90.00
#
_symmetry.space_group_name_H-M   'P 1'
#
loop_
_entity.id
_entity.type
_entity.pdbx_description
1 polymer ?
#
loop_
_entity_poly.entity_id
_entity_poly.type
_entity_poly.pdbx_seq_one_letter_code
_entity_poly.pdbx_strand_id
1 'polypeptide(L)'
;MMISRVVACALLLSVAPLAHAARFLLGYDEAPTVAKALEQLNAQPEKHVLLYFDMSQHCVPCAEVRAILNSEAVREQWRRNYVVVSVDLYAPGKEEREMIEQMRVSWAPVLVFLDSNGRRVTYTRELRSETQARLLNDFVTRREYAMSAVARYGGRHFDASAARLAAQGKFLKDQKAASEPWQVTRIDDRPRLRQVLAHKPERPTGAELRKALAGKVMHKENQEWFLDLLLDKDSTLQASGRRKDGLSNMRGTGKWYVTKKGKLCLELTAGGVDENWCRHVFKVGEGYYVSKDLRPDRVVYRFVLAER
;
A
#
# COMPACT_ATOMS: atom_id res chain seq x y z
N MET A 1 57.07 -59.80 5.73
CA MET A 1 57.01 -60.06 4.28
C MET A 1 55.71 -59.44 3.77
N MET A 2 55.73 -58.32 3.03
CA MET A 2 55.94 -58.25 1.56
C MET A 2 54.84 -59.06 0.84
N ILE A 3 53.97 -58.56 -0.05
CA ILE A 3 54.01 -57.54 -1.12
C ILE A 3 52.53 -57.35 -1.55
N SER A 4 51.98 -56.13 -1.58
CA SER A 4 51.78 -55.25 -2.75
C SER A 4 50.80 -55.73 -3.84
N ARG A 5 50.18 -54.73 -4.50
CA ARG A 5 49.32 -54.72 -5.71
C ARG A 5 47.81 -54.79 -5.39
N VAL A 6 46.90 -53.96 -5.91
CA VAL A 6 46.85 -53.16 -7.15
C VAL A 6 45.99 -51.91 -6.93
N VAL A 7 46.41 -50.81 -7.55
CA VAL A 7 45.66 -49.56 -7.77
C VAL A 7 44.40 -49.81 -8.60
N ALA A 8 43.23 -49.46 -8.09
CA ALA A 8 42.04 -49.23 -8.92
C ALA A 8 41.49 -47.82 -8.63
N CYS A 9 42.04 -46.87 -9.37
CA CYS A 9 41.50 -45.55 -9.55
C CYS A 9 40.22 -45.68 -10.39
N ALA A 10 39.07 -45.77 -9.75
CA ALA A 10 37.77 -45.66 -10.41
C ALA A 10 37.14 -44.33 -9.98
N LEU A 11 37.18 -43.37 -10.90
CA LEU A 11 36.36 -42.16 -10.88
C LEU A 11 34.90 -42.55 -10.64
N LEU A 12 34.43 -42.43 -9.40
CA LEU A 12 33.04 -42.12 -9.15
C LEU A 12 32.91 -40.60 -9.30
N LEU A 13 32.81 -40.17 -10.56
CA LEU A 13 31.97 -39.05 -10.92
C LEU A 13 30.58 -39.40 -10.38
N SER A 14 30.32 -39.04 -9.12
CA SER A 14 28.98 -38.81 -8.65
C SER A 14 28.44 -37.68 -9.52
N VAL A 15 27.80 -38.08 -10.62
CA VAL A 15 26.85 -37.27 -11.35
C VAL A 15 25.81 -36.93 -10.29
N ALA A 16 26.02 -35.83 -9.58
CA ALA A 16 24.94 -35.20 -8.86
C ALA A 16 23.86 -35.03 -9.92
N PRO A 17 22.66 -35.61 -9.75
CA PRO A 17 21.60 -35.33 -10.68
C PRO A 17 21.46 -33.81 -10.66
N LEU A 18 21.63 -33.18 -11.82
CA LEU A 18 21.20 -31.82 -12.10
C LEU A 18 19.66 -31.79 -12.01
N ALA A 19 19.12 -32.15 -10.85
CA ALA A 19 17.80 -31.78 -10.39
C ALA A 19 17.90 -30.38 -9.77
N HIS A 20 18.50 -29.44 -10.53
CA HIS A 20 18.25 -28.01 -10.38
C HIS A 20 17.02 -27.64 -11.22
N ALA A 21 15.99 -28.50 -11.21
CA ALA A 21 14.65 -28.06 -11.56
C ALA A 21 14.34 -26.90 -10.61
N ALA A 22 14.27 -25.71 -11.19
CA ALA A 22 13.99 -24.42 -10.58
C ALA A 22 13.14 -24.55 -9.32
N ARG A 23 13.80 -24.63 -8.16
CA ARG A 23 13.14 -24.48 -6.87
C ARG A 23 12.78 -23.00 -6.77
N PHE A 24 11.51 -22.81 -7.11
CA PHE A 24 10.68 -21.64 -7.05
C PHE A 24 10.76 -20.98 -5.66
N LEU A 25 9.98 -19.92 -5.38
CA LEU A 25 9.50 -19.78 -3.99
C LEU A 25 8.97 -21.16 -3.56
N LEU A 26 8.94 -21.56 -2.30
CA LEU A 26 8.07 -22.71 -1.99
C LEU A 26 6.68 -22.44 -2.64
N GLY A 27 6.19 -23.40 -3.44
CA GLY A 27 5.56 -23.21 -4.75
C GLY A 27 4.38 -22.23 -4.82
N TYR A 28 4.10 -21.69 -6.01
CA TYR A 28 2.76 -21.14 -6.28
C TYR A 28 1.74 -22.28 -6.47
N ASP A 29 2.19 -23.42 -7.00
CA ASP A 29 1.42 -24.67 -7.03
C ASP A 29 1.36 -25.34 -5.63
N GLU A 30 2.17 -24.84 -4.67
CA GLU A 30 2.15 -25.22 -3.25
C GLU A 30 1.85 -24.01 -2.34
N ALA A 31 1.23 -22.96 -2.90
CA ALA A 31 0.94 -21.76 -2.14
C ALA A 31 0.16 -22.20 -0.89
N PRO A 32 0.53 -21.69 0.31
CA PRO A 32 -0.17 -22.09 1.51
C PRO A 32 -1.66 -21.82 1.31
N THR A 33 -2.49 -22.78 1.72
CA THR A 33 -3.91 -22.54 1.86
C THR A 33 -4.12 -21.30 2.72
N VAL A 34 -5.30 -20.67 2.59
CA VAL A 34 -5.67 -19.49 3.38
C VAL A 34 -5.37 -19.72 4.87
N ALA A 35 -5.76 -20.86 5.42
CA ALA A 35 -5.46 -21.26 6.80
C ALA A 35 -3.95 -21.24 7.13
N LYS A 36 -3.11 -21.87 6.30
CA LYS A 36 -1.65 -21.94 6.52
C LYS A 36 -0.99 -20.56 6.35
N ALA A 37 -1.52 -19.72 5.48
CA ALA A 37 -1.06 -18.34 5.34
C ALA A 37 -1.35 -17.50 6.59
N LEU A 38 -2.52 -17.69 7.20
CA LEU A 38 -2.88 -17.05 8.46
C LEU A 38 -1.97 -17.51 9.62
N GLU A 39 -1.63 -18.80 9.68
CA GLU A 39 -0.63 -19.31 10.63
C GLU A 39 0.74 -18.66 10.42
N GLN A 40 1.19 -18.52 9.17
CA GLN A 40 2.45 -17.87 8.84
C GLN A 40 2.47 -16.39 9.24
N LEU A 41 1.35 -15.68 9.10
CA LEU A 41 1.23 -14.29 9.53
C LEU A 41 1.31 -14.14 11.04
N ASN A 42 0.71 -15.07 11.79
CA ASN A 42 0.84 -15.09 13.24
C ASN A 42 2.29 -15.34 13.68
N ALA A 43 3.02 -16.17 12.94
CA ALA A 43 4.44 -16.45 13.18
C ALA A 43 5.38 -15.33 12.72
N GLN A 44 4.96 -14.49 11.76
CA GLN A 44 5.75 -13.42 11.14
C GLN A 44 4.92 -12.13 11.04
N PRO A 45 4.62 -11.47 12.18
CA PRO A 45 3.70 -10.32 12.26
C PRO A 45 4.22 -9.07 11.55
N GLU A 46 5.49 -9.04 11.14
CA GLU A 46 6.08 -7.99 10.34
C GLU A 46 5.77 -8.10 8.84
N LYS A 47 5.35 -9.28 8.36
CA LYS A 47 5.05 -9.51 6.95
C LYS A 47 3.68 -8.99 6.56
N HIS A 48 3.60 -8.59 5.30
CA HIS A 48 2.36 -8.24 4.61
C HIS A 48 1.71 -9.48 4.01
N VAL A 49 0.45 -9.36 3.54
CA VAL A 49 -0.21 -10.43 2.78
C VAL A 49 -0.31 -10.01 1.33
N LEU A 50 -0.01 -10.93 0.43
CA LEU A 50 -0.40 -10.82 -0.96
C LEU A 50 -1.39 -11.93 -1.28
N LEU A 51 -2.60 -11.56 -1.68
CA LEU A 51 -3.55 -12.48 -2.30
C LEU A 51 -3.38 -12.39 -3.82
N TYR A 52 -3.05 -13.49 -4.46
CA TYR A 52 -3.01 -13.61 -5.91
C TYR A 52 -4.16 -14.48 -6.38
N PHE A 53 -5.19 -13.81 -6.91
CA PHE A 53 -6.29 -14.46 -7.58
C PHE A 53 -5.87 -14.81 -8.99
N ASP A 54 -5.80 -16.10 -9.24
CA ASP A 54 -5.38 -16.68 -10.51
C ASP A 54 -6.52 -17.52 -11.10
N MET A 55 -6.39 -17.88 -12.37
CA MET A 55 -7.16 -18.95 -13.00
C MET A 55 -6.19 -19.99 -13.54
N SER A 56 -6.72 -21.18 -13.82
CA SER A 56 -6.00 -22.29 -14.45
C SER A 56 -4.95 -21.91 -15.51
N GLN A 57 -4.09 -22.87 -15.87
CA GLN A 57 -2.98 -22.74 -16.83
C GLN A 57 -3.36 -22.12 -18.20
N HIS A 58 -4.65 -22.00 -18.52
CA HIS A 58 -5.16 -21.36 -19.74
C HIS A 58 -5.34 -19.83 -19.64
N CYS A 59 -5.04 -19.21 -18.49
CA CYS A 59 -5.05 -17.75 -18.36
C CYS A 59 -3.71 -17.15 -18.80
N VAL A 60 -3.61 -16.74 -20.07
CA VAL A 60 -2.39 -16.12 -20.63
C VAL A 60 -1.93 -14.89 -19.81
N PRO A 61 -2.80 -13.91 -19.48
CA PRO A 61 -2.39 -12.77 -18.65
C PRO A 61 -1.89 -13.19 -17.26
N CYS A 62 -2.43 -14.28 -16.72
CA CYS A 62 -1.97 -14.82 -15.46
C CYS A 62 -0.58 -15.43 -15.58
N ALA A 63 -0.29 -16.17 -16.66
CA ALA A 63 1.03 -16.71 -16.93
C ALA A 63 2.09 -15.60 -17.06
N GLU A 64 1.75 -14.47 -17.69
CA GLU A 64 2.64 -13.30 -17.80
C GLU A 64 2.95 -12.69 -16.42
N VAL A 65 1.91 -12.46 -15.61
CA VAL A 65 2.06 -11.97 -14.23
C VAL A 65 2.90 -12.94 -13.41
N ARG A 66 2.65 -14.25 -13.53
CA ARG A 66 3.39 -15.30 -12.83
C ARG A 66 4.86 -15.28 -13.25
N ALA A 67 5.17 -15.08 -14.53
CA ALA A 67 6.55 -14.96 -15.01
C ALA A 67 7.28 -13.77 -14.35
N ILE A 68 6.62 -12.62 -14.22
CA ILE A 68 7.17 -11.44 -13.54
C ILE A 68 7.40 -11.71 -12.05
N LEU A 69 6.41 -12.31 -11.36
CA LEU A 69 6.54 -12.64 -9.94
C LEU A 69 7.67 -13.65 -9.66
N ASN A 70 8.01 -14.46 -10.66
CA ASN A 70 9.06 -15.48 -10.60
C ASN A 70 10.43 -15.01 -11.07
N SER A 71 10.56 -13.78 -11.55
CA SER A 71 11.89 -13.24 -11.81
C SER A 71 12.70 -13.24 -10.51
N GLU A 72 13.98 -13.59 -10.58
CA GLU A 72 14.82 -13.71 -9.38
C GLU A 72 14.79 -12.44 -8.52
N ALA A 73 14.82 -11.26 -9.16
CA ALA A 73 14.80 -9.97 -8.51
C ALA A 73 13.49 -9.70 -7.74
N VAL A 74 12.34 -9.98 -8.36
CA VAL A 74 11.02 -9.77 -7.72
C VAL A 74 10.81 -10.82 -6.63
N ARG A 75 11.11 -12.08 -6.95
CA ARG A 75 10.92 -13.24 -6.10
C ARG A 75 11.60 -13.12 -4.75
N GLU A 76 12.90 -12.81 -4.75
CA GLU A 76 13.67 -12.67 -3.50
C GLU A 76 13.18 -11.49 -2.66
N GLN A 77 12.80 -10.39 -3.31
CA GLN A 77 12.28 -9.22 -2.62
C GLN A 77 10.93 -9.53 -1.96
N TRP A 78 10.01 -10.16 -2.67
CA TRP A 78 8.66 -10.41 -2.19
C TRP A 78 8.63 -11.50 -1.11
N ARG A 79 9.46 -12.54 -1.21
CA ARG A 79 9.59 -13.59 -0.18
C ARG A 79 9.89 -13.06 1.22
N ARG A 80 10.71 -12.01 1.28
CA ARG A 80 11.11 -11.36 2.54
C ARG A 80 9.98 -10.55 3.15
N ASN A 81 9.07 -10.05 2.32
CA ASN A 81 8.11 -9.02 2.69
C ASN A 81 6.66 -9.51 2.81
N TYR A 82 6.33 -10.61 2.14
CA TYR A 82 4.97 -11.11 2.04
C TYR A 82 4.84 -12.56 2.47
N VAL A 83 3.67 -12.86 3.03
CA VAL A 83 3.02 -14.16 2.94
C VAL A 83 2.14 -14.12 1.69
N VAL A 84 2.40 -15.00 0.74
CA VAL A 84 1.69 -15.05 -0.54
C VAL A 84 0.64 -16.16 -0.50
N VAL A 85 -0.59 -15.84 -0.86
CA VAL A 85 -1.73 -16.76 -0.93
C VAL A 85 -2.22 -16.78 -2.35
N SER A 86 -2.18 -17.95 -2.99
CA SER A 86 -2.82 -18.15 -4.28
C SER A 86 -4.28 -18.50 -4.05
N VAL A 87 -5.17 -17.94 -4.87
CA VAL A 87 -6.60 -18.21 -4.83
C VAL A 87 -7.05 -18.60 -6.23
N ASP A 88 -7.53 -19.83 -6.41
CA ASP A 88 -8.02 -20.28 -7.72
C ASP A 88 -9.47 -19.82 -7.94
N LEU A 89 -9.69 -18.97 -8.94
CA LEU A 89 -11.04 -18.54 -9.33
C LEU A 89 -11.79 -19.58 -10.16
N TYR A 90 -11.11 -20.55 -10.77
CA TYR A 90 -11.73 -21.56 -11.63
C TYR A 90 -12.40 -22.66 -10.81
N ALA A 91 -11.70 -23.20 -9.82
CA ALA A 91 -12.19 -24.27 -8.96
C ALA A 91 -12.00 -23.97 -7.47
N PRO A 92 -12.58 -22.87 -6.93
CA PRO A 92 -12.32 -22.45 -5.57
C PRO A 92 -12.88 -23.44 -4.54
N GLY A 93 -12.05 -23.80 -3.57
CA GLY A 93 -12.44 -24.44 -2.33
C GLY A 93 -13.33 -23.55 -1.47
N LYS A 94 -13.84 -24.09 -0.35
CA LYS A 94 -14.79 -23.36 0.52
C LYS A 94 -14.22 -22.04 1.06
N GLU A 95 -13.01 -22.07 1.61
CA GLU A 95 -12.33 -20.88 2.18
C GLU A 95 -12.00 -19.85 1.09
N GLU A 96 -11.60 -20.32 -0.10
CA GLU A 96 -11.32 -19.45 -1.24
C GLU A 96 -12.58 -18.72 -1.71
N ARG A 97 -13.76 -19.38 -1.72
CA ARG A 97 -15.03 -18.73 -2.06
C ARG A 97 -15.36 -17.57 -1.12
N GLU A 98 -15.24 -17.78 0.19
CA GLU A 98 -15.46 -16.73 1.18
C GLU A 98 -14.50 -15.54 0.94
N MET A 99 -13.25 -15.81 0.59
CA MET A 99 -12.27 -14.78 0.27
C MET A 99 -12.59 -14.04 -1.04
N ILE A 100 -13.00 -14.76 -2.09
CA ILE A 100 -13.41 -14.20 -3.38
C ILE A 100 -14.59 -13.24 -3.17
N GLU A 101 -15.59 -13.65 -2.38
CA GLU A 101 -16.74 -12.84 -2.02
C GLU A 101 -16.35 -11.61 -1.19
N GLN A 102 -15.53 -11.81 -0.14
CA GLN A 102 -15.07 -10.72 0.73
C GLN A 102 -14.26 -9.68 -0.04
N MET A 103 -13.38 -10.12 -0.94
CA MET A 103 -12.52 -9.24 -1.74
C MET A 103 -13.22 -8.70 -2.99
N ARG A 104 -14.39 -9.28 -3.35
CA ARG A 104 -15.21 -8.95 -4.52
C ARG A 104 -14.42 -9.07 -5.83
N VAL A 105 -13.71 -10.19 -5.98
CA VAL A 105 -12.91 -10.48 -7.19
C VAL A 105 -13.73 -11.33 -8.15
N SER A 106 -13.76 -10.98 -9.43
CA SER A 106 -14.53 -11.69 -10.47
C SER A 106 -13.75 -11.94 -11.76
N TRP A 107 -12.45 -11.62 -11.78
CA TRP A 107 -11.55 -11.87 -12.92
C TRP A 107 -10.16 -12.21 -12.40
N ALA A 108 -9.35 -12.85 -13.24
CA ALA A 108 -7.93 -13.08 -13.01
C ALA A 108 -7.08 -12.45 -14.15
N PRO A 109 -5.83 -12.05 -13.87
CA PRO A 109 -5.19 -12.06 -12.55
C PRO A 109 -5.62 -10.85 -11.68
N VAL A 110 -5.67 -11.02 -10.36
CA VAL A 110 -5.74 -9.91 -9.40
C VAL A 110 -4.76 -10.12 -8.26
N LEU A 111 -3.95 -9.11 -7.99
CA LEU A 111 -3.09 -9.05 -6.82
C LEU A 111 -3.71 -8.09 -5.81
N VAL A 112 -4.07 -8.58 -4.64
CA VAL A 112 -4.56 -7.76 -3.53
C VAL A 112 -3.49 -7.75 -2.44
N PHE A 113 -2.99 -6.57 -2.10
CA PHE A 113 -2.00 -6.36 -1.06
C PHE A 113 -2.70 -5.98 0.24
N LEU A 114 -2.41 -6.70 1.31
CA LEU A 114 -2.90 -6.41 2.66
C LEU A 114 -1.75 -6.02 3.57
N ASP A 115 -2.02 -5.18 4.56
CA ASP A 115 -1.07 -4.92 5.64
C ASP A 115 -0.95 -6.13 6.59
N SER A 116 -0.06 -6.03 7.58
CA SER A 116 0.14 -7.10 8.57
C SER A 116 -1.07 -7.35 9.48
N ASN A 117 -2.10 -6.50 9.44
CA ASN A 117 -3.37 -6.70 10.14
C ASN A 117 -4.46 -7.23 9.21
N GLY A 118 -4.12 -7.66 7.99
CA GLY A 118 -5.07 -8.15 6.99
C GLY A 118 -5.92 -7.06 6.33
N ARG A 119 -5.58 -5.77 6.49
CA ARG A 119 -6.34 -4.68 5.86
C ARG A 119 -5.87 -4.46 4.43
N ARG A 120 -6.80 -4.39 3.48
CA ARG A 120 -6.48 -4.09 2.08
C ARG A 120 -5.81 -2.71 1.94
N VAL A 121 -4.60 -2.73 1.39
CA VAL A 121 -3.76 -1.57 1.11
C VAL A 121 -3.96 -1.08 -0.32
N THR A 122 -3.85 -2.01 -1.28
CA THR A 122 -4.05 -1.74 -2.70
C THR A 122 -4.37 -3.04 -3.43
N TYR A 123 -4.75 -2.94 -4.70
CA TYR A 123 -4.80 -4.07 -5.59
C TYR A 123 -4.34 -3.65 -7.00
N THR A 124 -3.92 -4.62 -7.80
CA THR A 124 -3.71 -4.44 -9.24
C THR A 124 -4.27 -5.63 -10.00
N ARG A 125 -4.75 -5.39 -11.23
CA ARG A 125 -5.20 -6.43 -12.16
C ARG A 125 -4.12 -6.83 -13.15
N GLU A 126 -3.01 -6.11 -13.14
CA GLU A 126 -1.92 -6.32 -14.07
C GLU A 126 -0.58 -6.02 -13.41
N LEU A 127 0.42 -6.84 -13.75
CA LEU A 127 1.82 -6.54 -13.61
C LEU A 127 2.42 -6.66 -15.02
N ARG A 128 2.99 -5.57 -15.52
CA ARG A 128 3.56 -5.52 -16.89
C ARG A 128 5.06 -5.64 -16.92
N SER A 129 5.73 -5.44 -15.79
CA SER A 129 7.17 -5.51 -15.68
C SER A 129 7.63 -5.78 -14.25
N GLU A 130 8.87 -6.26 -14.13
CA GLU A 130 9.55 -6.41 -12.85
C GLU A 130 9.66 -5.07 -12.11
N THR A 131 9.96 -3.99 -12.83
CA THR A 131 10.02 -2.63 -12.26
C THR A 131 8.70 -2.26 -11.57
N GLN A 132 7.56 -2.55 -12.19
CA GLN A 132 6.26 -2.29 -11.59
C GLN A 132 6.04 -3.13 -10.32
N ALA A 133 6.41 -4.42 -10.35
CA ALA A 133 6.31 -5.29 -9.19
C ALA A 133 7.19 -4.81 -8.02
N ARG A 134 8.43 -4.41 -8.28
CA ARG A 134 9.33 -3.88 -7.25
C ARG A 134 8.81 -2.57 -6.65
N LEU A 135 8.20 -1.70 -7.45
CA LEU A 135 7.63 -0.45 -6.95
C LEU A 135 6.37 -0.66 -6.10
N LEU A 136 5.52 -1.61 -6.48
CA LEU A 136 4.39 -2.01 -5.62
C LEU A 136 4.89 -2.62 -4.31
N ASN A 137 5.95 -3.42 -4.34
CA ASN A 137 6.59 -3.88 -3.11
C ASN A 137 7.06 -2.72 -2.24
N ASP A 138 7.80 -1.77 -2.80
CA ASP A 138 8.33 -0.65 -2.02
C ASP A 138 7.20 0.19 -1.42
N PHE A 139 6.13 0.43 -2.17
CA PHE A 139 4.95 1.14 -1.68
C PHE A 139 4.34 0.48 -0.43
N VAL A 140 4.15 -0.84 -0.46
CA VAL A 140 3.54 -1.56 0.66
C VAL A 140 4.53 -1.68 1.82
N THR A 141 5.76 -2.12 1.55
CA THR A 141 6.74 -2.44 2.60
C THR A 141 7.24 -1.21 3.34
N ARG A 142 7.34 -0.06 2.66
CA ARG A 142 7.64 1.23 3.29
C ARG A 142 6.41 1.89 3.92
N ARG A 143 5.26 1.21 3.87
CA ARG A 143 3.97 1.69 4.38
C ARG A 143 3.58 3.05 3.80
N GLU A 144 3.94 3.29 2.55
CA GLU A 144 3.63 4.52 1.82
C GLU A 144 2.12 4.69 1.65
N TYR A 145 1.35 3.60 1.72
CA TYR A 145 -0.11 3.65 1.80
C TYR A 145 -0.66 4.38 3.02
N ALA A 146 0.12 4.49 4.09
CA ALA A 146 -0.25 5.36 5.19
C ALA A 146 -0.18 6.84 4.75
N MET A 147 0.73 7.17 3.83
CA MET A 147 1.14 8.54 3.45
C MET A 147 0.61 9.04 2.10
N SER A 148 0.24 8.13 1.19
CA SER A 148 -0.06 8.45 -0.20
C SER A 148 -0.88 7.33 -0.84
N ALA A 149 -1.82 7.67 -1.72
CA ALA A 149 -2.36 6.70 -2.67
C ALA A 149 -1.26 6.15 -3.60
N VAL A 150 -1.39 4.88 -4.04
CA VAL A 150 -0.44 4.21 -4.97
C VAL A 150 -0.18 5.04 -6.21
N ALA A 151 -1.22 5.64 -6.82
CA ALA A 151 -1.10 6.39 -8.06
C ALA A 151 -0.09 7.55 -7.95
N ARG A 152 -0.02 8.18 -6.78
CA ARG A 152 0.90 9.30 -6.52
C ARG A 152 2.30 8.84 -6.18
N TYR A 153 2.44 7.79 -5.35
CA TYR A 153 3.75 7.18 -5.10
C TYR A 153 4.36 6.78 -6.45
N GLY A 154 3.53 6.16 -7.26
CA GLY A 154 3.80 5.90 -8.65
C GLY A 154 4.28 7.11 -9.43
N GLY A 155 3.49 8.18 -9.52
CA GLY A 155 3.89 9.37 -10.29
C GLY A 155 5.21 10.03 -9.87
N ARG A 156 5.72 9.78 -8.65
CA ARG A 156 7.01 10.30 -8.15
C ARG A 156 8.18 9.34 -8.33
N HIS A 157 7.91 8.04 -8.42
CA HIS A 157 8.94 6.99 -8.41
C HIS A 157 8.94 6.09 -9.66
N PHE A 158 7.90 6.17 -10.49
CA PHE A 158 7.87 5.61 -11.83
C PHE A 158 8.67 6.52 -12.78
N ASP A 159 9.34 5.92 -13.77
CA ASP A 159 9.80 6.68 -14.92
C ASP A 159 8.61 7.37 -15.62
N ALA A 160 8.89 8.35 -16.49
CA ALA A 160 7.85 9.13 -17.17
C ALA A 160 6.86 8.27 -17.96
N SER A 161 7.23 7.04 -18.36
CA SER A 161 6.34 6.10 -19.06
C SER A 161 5.38 5.40 -18.10
N ALA A 162 5.84 4.96 -16.93
CA ALA A 162 5.02 4.33 -15.90
C ALA A 162 4.18 5.35 -15.09
N ALA A 163 4.65 6.60 -14.95
CA ALA A 163 3.83 7.72 -14.48
C ALA A 163 2.70 8.05 -15.48
N ARG A 164 2.96 7.95 -16.78
CA ARG A 164 1.93 8.06 -17.83
C ARG A 164 0.92 6.92 -17.75
N LEU A 165 1.35 5.70 -17.43
CA LEU A 165 0.47 4.54 -17.26
C LEU A 165 -0.41 4.64 -16.01
N ALA A 166 0.15 5.13 -14.88
CA ALA A 166 -0.64 5.45 -13.69
C ALA A 166 -1.65 6.60 -13.95
N ALA A 167 -1.26 7.59 -14.77
CA ALA A 167 -2.09 8.74 -15.14
C ALA A 167 -3.10 8.47 -16.27
N GLN A 168 -2.85 7.50 -17.17
CA GLN A 168 -3.74 7.14 -18.29
C GLN A 168 -5.01 6.40 -17.85
N GLY A 169 -5.19 6.18 -16.55
CA GLY A 169 -6.48 5.72 -16.03
C GLY A 169 -6.87 4.30 -16.46
N LYS A 170 -5.95 3.46 -16.95
CA LYS A 170 -6.24 2.01 -17.09
C LYS A 170 -6.28 1.29 -15.74
N PHE A 171 -5.70 1.89 -14.69
CA PHE A 171 -5.94 1.51 -13.29
C PHE A 171 -7.33 1.93 -12.77
N LEU A 172 -8.02 2.87 -13.43
CA LEU A 172 -9.23 3.55 -12.92
C LEU A 172 -10.47 3.44 -13.82
N LYS A 173 -10.33 3.15 -15.13
CA LYS A 173 -11.48 2.99 -16.04
C LYS A 173 -12.35 1.82 -15.64
N ASP A 174 -11.77 0.78 -15.07
CA ASP A 174 -12.54 -0.36 -14.56
C ASP A 174 -13.02 -0.20 -13.10
N GLN A 175 -12.72 0.92 -12.44
CA GLN A 175 -13.47 1.35 -11.26
C GLN A 175 -14.70 2.20 -11.65
N LYS A 176 -14.64 2.89 -12.80
CA LYS A 176 -15.75 3.69 -13.33
C LYS A 176 -16.77 2.86 -14.13
N ALA A 177 -16.36 1.78 -14.78
CA ALA A 177 -17.30 0.89 -15.47
C ALA A 177 -18.17 0.03 -14.53
N ALA A 178 -17.89 0.06 -13.22
CA ALA A 178 -18.73 -0.56 -12.18
C ALA A 178 -19.70 0.45 -11.51
N SER A 179 -19.94 1.63 -12.12
CA SER A 179 -20.72 2.72 -11.52
C SER A 179 -22.04 3.03 -12.25
N GLU A 180 -22.81 2.01 -12.62
CA GLU A 180 -24.29 2.09 -12.72
C GLU A 180 -24.91 1.29 -11.58
N PRO A 181 -26.15 1.59 -11.13
CA PRO A 181 -26.54 1.93 -9.75
C PRO A 181 -26.50 0.74 -8.79
N TRP A 182 -25.31 0.21 -8.57
CA TRP A 182 -24.98 -0.57 -7.41
C TRP A 182 -24.43 0.40 -6.40
N GLN A 183 -24.98 0.38 -5.18
CA GLN A 183 -24.45 1.12 -4.04
C GLN A 183 -23.05 0.57 -3.71
N VAL A 184 -22.05 0.94 -4.51
CA VAL A 184 -20.68 1.03 -4.05
C VAL A 184 -20.71 2.16 -3.05
N THR A 185 -21.07 1.85 -1.79
CA THR A 185 -20.65 2.66 -0.67
C THR A 185 -19.16 2.86 -0.89
N ARG A 186 -18.74 4.06 -1.32
CA ARG A 186 -17.33 4.45 -1.38
C ARG A 186 -16.76 3.94 -0.06
N ILE A 187 -15.93 2.90 -0.11
CA ILE A 187 -15.33 2.37 1.10
C ILE A 187 -14.45 3.50 1.58
N ASP A 188 -14.94 4.20 2.59
CA ASP A 188 -14.22 5.26 3.24
C ASP A 188 -13.14 4.58 4.07
N ASP A 189 -12.01 4.33 3.43
CA ASP A 189 -10.81 3.68 3.95
C ASP A 189 -10.07 4.54 4.99
N ARG A 190 -10.50 5.80 5.16
CA ARG A 190 -10.00 6.69 6.19
C ARG A 190 -10.27 6.09 7.57
N PRO A 191 -9.26 6.10 8.46
CA PRO A 191 -9.44 5.54 9.78
C PRO A 191 -10.54 6.26 10.56
N ARG A 192 -11.21 5.51 11.42
CA ARG A 192 -12.12 6.05 12.44
C ARG A 192 -11.33 6.43 13.67
N LEU A 193 -11.79 7.43 14.43
CA LEU A 193 -11.10 7.90 15.62
C LEU A 193 -10.84 6.75 16.61
N ARG A 194 -11.79 5.81 16.79
CA ARG A 194 -11.61 4.60 17.61
C ARG A 194 -10.36 3.79 17.25
N GLN A 195 -10.03 3.71 15.97
CA GLN A 195 -8.85 2.98 15.49
C GLN A 195 -7.56 3.74 15.84
N VAL A 196 -7.56 5.07 15.70
CA VAL A 196 -6.43 5.90 16.14
C VAL A 196 -6.22 5.78 17.65
N LEU A 197 -7.31 5.85 18.43
CA LEU A 197 -7.26 5.74 19.88
C LEU A 197 -6.76 4.38 20.38
N ALA A 198 -7.01 3.30 19.64
CA ALA A 198 -6.49 1.96 19.95
C ALA A 198 -4.95 1.91 19.96
N HIS A 199 -4.29 2.81 19.23
CA HIS A 199 -2.83 2.94 19.23
C HIS A 199 -2.28 3.84 20.36
N LYS A 200 -3.10 4.17 21.37
CA LYS A 200 -2.71 5.02 22.52
C LYS A 200 -2.00 6.31 22.08
N PRO A 201 -2.64 7.14 21.24
CA PRO A 201 -2.00 8.30 20.63
C PRO A 201 -1.63 9.35 21.69
N GLU A 202 -0.53 10.05 21.43
CA GLU A 202 -0.20 11.28 22.14
C GLU A 202 -1.20 12.37 21.75
N ARG A 203 -1.57 13.22 22.71
CA ARG A 203 -2.40 14.42 22.49
C ARG A 203 -1.56 15.66 22.80
N PRO A 204 -0.85 16.21 21.80
CA PRO A 204 -0.03 17.40 22.02
C PRO A 204 -0.86 18.55 22.58
N THR A 205 -0.30 19.25 23.55
CA THR A 205 -0.82 20.53 24.03
C THR A 205 -0.78 21.57 22.91
N GLY A 206 -1.50 22.69 23.09
CA GLY A 206 -1.48 23.76 22.09
C GLY A 206 -0.09 24.35 21.86
N ALA A 207 0.76 24.39 22.89
CA ALA A 207 2.13 24.89 22.81
C ALA A 207 3.05 23.90 22.08
N GLU A 208 2.98 22.61 22.42
CA GLU A 208 3.75 21.55 21.76
C GLU A 208 3.39 21.48 20.28
N LEU A 209 2.10 21.51 19.95
CA LEU A 209 1.65 21.43 18.58
C LEU A 209 2.11 22.64 17.77
N ARG A 210 2.02 23.87 18.32
CA ARG A 210 2.50 25.07 17.63
C ARG A 210 3.99 24.98 17.33
N LYS A 211 4.78 24.51 18.30
CA LYS A 211 6.23 24.30 18.14
C LYS A 211 6.53 23.25 17.07
N ALA A 212 5.78 22.14 17.04
CA ALA A 212 5.99 21.06 16.08
C ALA A 212 5.63 21.46 14.64
N LEU A 213 4.62 22.32 14.46
CA LEU A 213 4.11 22.71 13.14
C LEU A 213 4.88 23.89 12.51
N ALA A 214 5.36 24.83 13.32
CA ALA A 214 5.94 26.07 12.81
C ALA A 214 7.20 25.83 11.96
N GLY A 215 7.16 26.31 10.72
CA GLY A 215 8.21 26.16 9.71
C GLY A 215 8.23 24.81 8.99
N LYS A 216 7.22 23.95 9.18
CA LYS A 216 7.15 22.64 8.53
C LYS A 216 6.25 22.65 7.31
N VAL A 217 6.46 21.67 6.43
CA VAL A 217 5.51 21.34 5.35
C VAL A 217 4.58 20.25 5.85
N MET A 218 3.29 20.54 5.87
CA MET A 218 2.23 19.57 6.17
C MET A 218 1.70 18.98 4.87
N HIS A 219 1.93 17.68 4.68
CA HIS A 219 1.36 16.92 3.58
C HIS A 219 -0.01 16.39 3.99
N LYS A 220 -1.07 16.89 3.36
CA LYS A 220 -2.46 16.54 3.66
C LYS A 220 -3.15 15.96 2.42
N GLU A 221 -3.96 14.94 2.65
CA GLU A 221 -4.84 14.36 1.64
C GLU A 221 -6.31 14.57 2.03
N ASN A 222 -7.11 15.12 1.13
CA ASN A 222 -8.58 15.15 1.27
C ASN A 222 -9.23 14.25 0.21
N GLN A 223 -10.54 14.35 0.01
CA GLN A 223 -11.25 13.46 -0.93
C GLN A 223 -10.82 13.65 -2.39
N GLU A 224 -10.51 14.88 -2.79
CA GLU A 224 -10.27 15.22 -4.21
C GLU A 224 -8.87 15.76 -4.47
N TRP A 225 -8.20 16.23 -3.43
CA TRP A 225 -6.94 16.94 -3.52
C TRP A 225 -5.90 16.30 -2.66
N PHE A 226 -4.70 16.50 -3.15
CA PHE A 226 -3.53 16.40 -2.34
C PHE A 226 -2.87 17.75 -2.17
N LEU A 227 -2.50 18.08 -0.93
CA LEU A 227 -2.06 19.42 -0.54
C LEU A 227 -0.72 19.35 0.18
N ASP A 228 0.17 20.25 -0.21
CA ASP A 228 1.40 20.57 0.50
C ASP A 228 1.23 21.96 1.10
N LEU A 229 1.26 22.02 2.43
CA LEU A 229 0.88 23.19 3.21
C LEU A 229 2.09 23.64 4.04
N LEU A 230 2.81 24.66 3.59
CA LEU A 230 3.89 25.27 4.36
C LEU A 230 3.28 26.11 5.49
N LEU A 231 3.55 25.72 6.73
CA LEU A 231 3.05 26.36 7.94
C LEU A 231 4.11 27.34 8.44
N ASP A 232 4.10 28.57 7.95
CA ASP A 232 5.11 29.58 8.30
C ASP A 232 5.01 29.99 9.79
N LYS A 233 6.14 30.47 10.35
CA LYS A 233 6.27 30.79 11.78
C LYS A 233 5.35 31.93 12.24
N ASP A 234 4.90 32.77 11.31
CA ASP A 234 4.04 33.93 11.52
C ASP A 234 2.54 33.61 11.40
N SER A 235 2.17 32.32 11.46
CA SER A 235 0.78 31.85 11.31
C SER A 235 0.21 32.05 9.89
N THR A 236 1.06 32.33 8.90
CA THR A 236 0.68 32.28 7.49
C THR A 236 0.86 30.86 6.93
N LEU A 237 0.03 30.53 5.94
CA LEU A 237 0.03 29.24 5.27
C LEU A 237 0.25 29.48 3.77
N GLN A 238 1.23 28.80 3.18
CA GLN A 238 1.34 28.69 1.73
C GLN A 238 0.89 27.30 1.30
N ALA A 239 -0.09 27.26 0.41
CA ALA A 239 -0.68 26.03 -0.07
C ALA A 239 -0.33 25.81 -1.54
N SER A 240 0.05 24.59 -1.85
CA SER A 240 0.04 24.09 -3.22
C SER A 240 -0.61 22.72 -3.23
N GLY A 241 -1.18 22.34 -4.37
CA GLY A 241 -1.86 21.07 -4.45
C GLY A 241 -2.15 20.63 -5.87
N ARG A 242 -2.45 19.34 -5.98
CA ARG A 242 -2.84 18.69 -7.23
C ARG A 242 -4.09 17.85 -6.98
N ARG A 243 -5.08 17.97 -7.85
CA ARG A 243 -6.25 17.09 -7.82
C ARG A 243 -5.81 15.64 -8.04
N LYS A 244 -6.51 14.71 -7.39
CA LYS A 244 -6.26 13.26 -7.53
C LYS A 244 -6.51 12.74 -8.93
N ASP A 245 -7.41 13.38 -9.68
CA ASP A 245 -7.66 13.10 -11.10
C ASP A 245 -6.55 13.64 -12.03
N GLY A 246 -5.61 14.43 -11.49
CA GLY A 246 -4.51 15.03 -12.23
C GLY A 246 -4.90 16.21 -13.12
N LEU A 247 -6.18 16.63 -13.13
CA LEU A 247 -6.73 17.62 -14.05
C LEU A 247 -6.55 19.07 -13.62
N SER A 248 -6.21 19.32 -12.35
CA SER A 248 -5.98 20.69 -11.88
C SER A 248 -4.90 20.75 -10.81
N ASN A 249 -4.22 21.90 -10.79
CA ASN A 249 -3.32 22.29 -9.73
C ASN A 249 -3.90 23.52 -9.02
N MET A 250 -3.58 23.68 -7.74
CA MET A 250 -3.93 24.87 -6.97
C MET A 250 -2.68 25.43 -6.31
N ARG A 251 -2.69 26.75 -6.14
CA ARG A 251 -1.78 27.49 -5.27
C ARG A 251 -2.59 28.55 -4.56
N GLY A 252 -2.26 28.83 -3.32
CA GLY A 252 -2.96 29.83 -2.52
C GLY A 252 -2.22 30.15 -1.24
N THR A 253 -2.66 31.20 -0.58
CA THR A 253 -2.21 31.56 0.76
C THR A 253 -3.39 31.53 1.72
N GLY A 254 -3.09 31.33 3.00
CA GLY A 254 -4.07 31.22 4.04
C GLY A 254 -3.48 31.51 5.41
N LYS A 255 -4.19 31.09 6.46
CA LYS A 255 -3.74 31.17 7.84
C LYS A 255 -3.80 29.81 8.49
N TRP A 256 -2.95 29.62 9.49
CA TRP A 256 -3.06 28.49 10.40
C TRP A 256 -2.81 28.95 11.82
N TYR A 257 -3.45 28.30 12.79
CA TYR A 257 -3.18 28.57 14.19
C TYR A 257 -3.57 27.38 15.06
N VAL A 258 -3.04 27.36 16.28
CA VAL A 258 -3.38 26.36 17.30
C VAL A 258 -4.11 27.05 18.45
N THR A 259 -5.32 26.58 18.73
CA THR A 259 -6.15 27.05 19.84
C THR A 259 -5.56 26.66 21.19
N LYS A 260 -5.96 27.36 22.26
CA LYS A 260 -5.57 27.00 23.65
C LYS A 260 -5.92 25.55 24.02
N LYS A 261 -6.98 25.00 23.43
CA LYS A 261 -7.46 23.62 23.65
C LYS A 261 -6.75 22.57 22.75
N GLY A 262 -5.66 22.93 22.08
CA GLY A 262 -4.88 22.00 21.24
C GLY A 262 -5.55 21.62 19.92
N LYS A 263 -6.50 22.42 19.43
CA LYS A 263 -7.04 22.26 18.06
C LYS A 263 -6.17 23.00 17.05
N LEU A 264 -5.83 22.35 15.95
CA LEU A 264 -5.27 22.98 14.75
C LEU A 264 -6.41 23.56 13.92
N CYS A 265 -6.28 24.82 13.55
CA CYS A 265 -7.18 25.52 12.64
C CYS A 265 -6.43 25.91 11.36
N LEU A 266 -7.07 25.69 10.22
CA LEU A 266 -6.63 26.15 8.90
C LEU A 266 -7.70 27.04 8.30
N GLU A 267 -7.27 28.08 7.60
CA GLU A 267 -8.11 28.98 6.83
C GLU A 267 -7.49 29.15 5.44
N LEU A 268 -8.09 28.51 4.44
CA LEU A 268 -7.59 28.52 3.05
C LEU A 268 -8.75 28.34 2.09
N THR A 269 -8.87 29.28 1.16
CA THR A 269 -9.76 29.17 0.00
C THR A 269 -8.99 29.53 -1.26
N ALA A 270 -8.67 28.54 -2.09
CA ALA A 270 -7.90 28.76 -3.31
C ALA A 270 -8.10 27.64 -4.33
N GLY A 271 -8.20 27.98 -5.62
CA GLY A 271 -8.22 26.99 -6.71
C GLY A 271 -9.30 25.90 -6.59
N GLY A 272 -10.47 26.25 -6.05
CA GLY A 272 -11.57 25.30 -5.79
C GLY A 272 -11.38 24.41 -4.56
N VAL A 273 -10.36 24.66 -3.75
CA VAL A 273 -10.14 24.02 -2.45
C VAL A 273 -10.60 24.95 -1.35
N ASP A 274 -11.42 24.42 -0.45
CA ASP A 274 -11.82 25.06 0.80
C ASP A 274 -11.32 24.18 1.98
N GLU A 275 -10.33 24.69 2.71
CA GLU A 275 -9.78 24.08 3.91
C GLU A 275 -9.95 25.01 5.11
N ASN A 276 -11.19 25.44 5.36
CA ASN A 276 -11.57 26.23 6.54
C ASN A 276 -12.10 25.34 7.67
N TRP A 277 -11.24 24.96 8.63
CA TRP A 277 -11.66 24.09 9.74
C TRP A 277 -10.79 24.22 10.98
N CYS A 278 -11.33 23.78 12.13
CA CYS A 278 -10.60 23.51 13.37
C CYS A 278 -10.81 22.06 13.82
N ARG A 279 -9.74 21.35 14.18
CA ARG A 279 -9.76 19.90 14.49
C ARG A 279 -8.86 19.54 15.66
N HIS A 280 -9.24 18.50 16.40
CA HIS A 280 -8.40 17.88 17.44
C HIS A 280 -7.26 17.12 16.78
N VAL A 281 -6.03 17.27 17.29
CA VAL A 281 -4.85 16.59 16.76
C VAL A 281 -4.42 15.45 17.69
N PHE A 282 -4.08 14.32 17.08
CA PHE A 282 -3.56 13.12 17.73
C PHE A 282 -2.27 12.72 17.02
N LYS A 283 -1.23 12.33 17.75
CA LYS A 283 0.04 11.88 17.19
C LYS A 283 0.22 10.38 17.44
N VAL A 284 0.59 9.64 16.40
CA VAL A 284 0.89 8.21 16.44
C VAL A 284 2.17 7.97 15.64
N GLY A 285 3.27 7.70 16.34
CA GLY A 285 4.60 7.66 15.73
C GLY A 285 4.92 8.99 15.02
N GLU A 286 5.31 8.90 13.76
CA GLU A 286 5.60 10.06 12.89
C GLU A 286 4.35 10.69 12.25
N GLY A 287 3.17 10.08 12.40
CA GLY A 287 1.93 10.54 11.79
C GLY A 287 1.08 11.40 12.72
N TYR A 288 0.38 12.37 12.14
CA TYR A 288 -0.64 13.15 12.82
C TYR A 288 -2.02 12.85 12.25
N TYR A 289 -3.03 12.83 13.12
CA TYR A 289 -4.42 12.56 12.78
C TYR A 289 -5.30 13.68 13.31
N VAL A 290 -6.27 14.12 12.51
CA VAL A 290 -7.19 15.19 12.87
C VAL A 290 -8.64 14.74 12.86
N SER A 291 -9.37 15.06 13.93
CA SER A 291 -10.81 14.77 14.07
C SER A 291 -11.65 16.02 14.30
N LYS A 292 -12.86 16.06 13.73
CA LYS A 292 -13.84 17.14 13.95
C LYS A 292 -14.26 17.25 15.40
N ASP A 293 -14.52 16.11 16.01
CA ASP A 293 -14.94 15.97 17.39
C ASP A 293 -14.42 14.65 17.97
N LEU A 294 -14.74 14.37 19.23
CA LEU A 294 -14.18 13.22 19.96
C LEU A 294 -15.04 11.95 19.86
N ARG A 295 -16.05 11.91 18.98
CA ARG A 295 -16.85 10.69 18.82
C ARG A 295 -16.03 9.57 18.15
N PRO A 296 -16.04 8.34 18.69
CA PRO A 296 -15.17 7.25 18.20
C PRO A 296 -15.39 6.83 16.74
N ASP A 297 -16.59 7.03 16.20
CA ASP A 297 -16.99 6.68 14.83
C ASP A 297 -16.62 7.74 13.79
N ARG A 298 -16.06 8.89 14.23
CA ARG A 298 -15.68 9.97 13.31
C ARG A 298 -14.52 9.57 12.42
N VAL A 299 -14.66 9.91 11.15
CA VAL A 299 -13.56 9.87 10.18
C VAL A 299 -12.49 10.85 10.62
N VAL A 300 -11.25 10.37 10.61
CA VAL A 300 -10.07 11.21 10.82
C VAL A 300 -9.30 11.42 9.51
N TYR A 301 -8.61 12.55 9.41
CA TYR A 301 -7.67 12.80 8.31
C TYR A 301 -6.26 12.66 8.83
N ARG A 302 -5.39 12.03 8.06
CA ARG A 302 -3.96 11.94 8.38
C ARG A 302 -3.20 13.06 7.68
N PHE A 303 -2.16 13.55 8.34
CA PHE A 303 -1.12 14.34 7.71
C PHE A 303 0.25 13.93 8.28
N VAL A 304 1.30 14.26 7.53
CA VAL A 304 2.70 14.12 7.98
C VAL A 304 3.39 15.47 7.88
N LEU A 305 4.43 15.65 8.68
CA LEU A 305 5.27 16.84 8.67
C LEU A 305 6.61 16.49 8.04
N ALA A 306 7.08 17.37 7.15
CA ALA A 306 8.41 17.32 6.58
C ALA A 306 9.18 18.60 6.94
N GLU A 307 10.50 18.50 6.97
CA GLU A 307 11.36 19.68 6.89
C GLU A 307 11.14 20.39 5.55
N ARG A 308 11.36 21.70 5.55
CA ARG A 308 11.32 22.51 4.33
C ARG A 308 12.46 22.16 3.39
#